data_AF-C5X4Y4-F1
#
_entry.id   AF-C5X4Y4-F1
#
_cell.length_a   1.000
_cell.length_b   1.000
_cell.length_c   1.000
_cell.angle_alpha   90.00
_cell.angle_beta   90.00
_cell.angle_gamma   90.00
#
_symmetry.space_group_name_H-M   'P 1'
#
loop_
_entity.id
_entity.type
_entity.pdbx_description
1 polymer ?
#
loop_
_entity_poly.entity_id
_entity_poly.type
_entity_poly.pdbx_seq_one_letter_code
_entity_poly.pdbx_strand_id
1 'polypeptide(L)'
;MAQYIPMLEFYSDGRIPLVCTMYASSESYFGVNLRLLCSPKDVSYTILPSMAYFEFVPFDDGLKSVEDDEVVENDKLVSLVDVKVGCYYEFVVTTFVGICRYNRAPQFKFICRRNVILSIDSDKTNKEDLHSSVSRAKKILENQNHLLLEYSSCTDTSTVPGHYVLFWEIKSTSGCPAPRQLLHCCGGVT
;
A
#
# COMPACT_ATOMS: atom_id res chain seq x y z
N MET A 1 6.99 1.66 2.40
CA MET A 1 8.26 2.37 2.70
C MET A 1 8.58 2.49 4.19
N ALA A 2 7.62 2.70 5.10
CA ALA A 2 7.92 2.74 6.55
C ALA A 2 8.66 1.50 7.09
N GLN A 3 8.47 0.34 6.44
CA GLN A 3 9.17 -0.92 6.73
C GLN A 3 10.71 -0.82 6.69
N TYR A 4 11.29 0.12 5.94
CA TYR A 4 12.75 0.29 5.83
C TYR A 4 13.34 1.23 6.88
N ILE A 5 12.52 1.90 7.70
CA ILE A 5 13.02 2.84 8.72
C ILE A 5 14.06 2.19 9.64
N PRO A 6 13.84 0.99 10.23
CA PRO A 6 14.82 0.38 11.12
C PRO A 6 16.15 0.07 10.42
N MET A 7 16.10 -0.33 9.16
CA MET A 7 17.29 -0.64 8.36
C MET A 7 18.08 0.63 8.02
N LEU A 8 17.39 1.71 7.65
CA LEU A 8 18.01 3.01 7.40
C LEU A 8 18.62 3.60 8.67
N GLU A 9 17.95 3.47 9.81
CA GLU A 9 18.48 3.87 11.12
C GLU A 9 19.73 3.07 11.48
N PHE A 10 19.73 1.75 11.23
CA PHE A 10 20.90 0.89 11.45
C PHE A 10 22.11 1.31 10.59
N TYR A 11 21.92 1.51 9.29
CA TYR A 11 23.02 1.90 8.40
C TYR A 11 23.52 3.34 8.62
N SER A 12 22.66 4.23 9.12
CA SER A 12 23.02 5.61 9.42
C SER A 12 23.55 5.81 10.84
N ASP A 13 23.57 4.77 11.68
CA ASP A 13 23.91 4.84 13.11
C ASP A 13 23.09 5.92 13.85
N GLY A 14 21.86 6.18 13.37
CA GLY A 14 20.99 7.26 13.87
C GLY A 14 21.54 8.68 13.70
N ARG A 15 22.61 8.89 12.92
CA ARG A 15 23.28 10.20 12.76
C ARG A 15 22.68 11.06 11.66
N ILE A 16 21.93 10.45 10.75
CA ILE A 16 21.38 11.11 9.56
C ILE A 16 19.85 11.20 9.72
N PRO A 17 19.26 12.41 9.67
CA PRO A 17 17.82 12.54 9.71
C PRO A 17 17.18 11.96 8.43
N LEU A 18 16.14 11.14 8.61
CA LEU A 18 15.35 10.62 7.50
C LEU A 18 14.32 11.67 7.07
N VAL A 19 14.47 12.18 5.85
CA VAL A 19 13.64 13.27 5.34
C VAL A 19 12.66 12.76 4.30
N CYS A 20 11.37 12.86 4.59
CA CYS A 20 10.29 12.65 3.61
C CYS A 20 9.85 14.01 3.07
N THR A 21 10.26 14.33 1.84
CA THR A 21 10.09 15.68 1.27
C THR A 21 8.72 15.90 0.63
N MET A 22 8.23 14.93 -0.12
CA MET A 22 7.12 15.12 -1.06
C MET A 22 6.19 13.92 -1.10
N TYR A 23 4.92 14.20 -1.37
CA TYR A 23 3.90 13.21 -1.67
C TYR A 23 3.37 13.46 -3.09
N ALA A 24 3.54 12.47 -3.96
CA ALA A 24 3.21 12.56 -5.38
C ALA A 24 2.82 11.17 -5.94
N SER A 25 2.14 11.19 -7.08
CA SER A 25 1.79 10.02 -7.89
C SER A 25 2.17 10.29 -9.36
N SER A 26 2.03 9.28 -10.21
CA SER A 26 2.11 9.43 -11.67
C SER A 26 1.06 10.38 -12.24
N GLU A 27 -0.05 10.59 -11.52
CA GLU A 27 -1.17 11.44 -11.95
C GLU A 27 -0.93 12.93 -11.64
N SER A 28 -0.34 13.27 -10.49
CA SER A 28 0.03 14.64 -10.12
C SER A 28 0.92 14.73 -8.88
N TYR A 29 1.48 15.91 -8.65
CA TYR A 29 2.17 16.28 -7.42
C TYR A 29 1.15 16.79 -6.40
N PHE A 30 1.10 16.20 -5.20
CA PHE A 30 0.06 16.52 -4.24
C PHE A 30 0.52 17.55 -3.22
N GLY A 31 1.68 17.32 -2.60
CA GLY A 31 2.08 18.12 -1.45
C GLY A 31 3.52 17.90 -1.00
N VAL A 32 3.94 18.76 -0.07
CA VAL A 32 5.28 18.76 0.52
C VAL A 32 5.23 18.74 2.05
N ASN A 33 6.22 18.12 2.67
CA ASN A 33 6.38 18.16 4.11
C ASN A 33 7.06 19.47 4.53
N LEU A 34 6.34 20.32 5.24
CA LEU A 34 6.89 21.59 5.76
C LEU A 34 7.80 21.39 6.99
N ARG A 35 7.74 20.22 7.64
CA ARG A 35 8.56 19.86 8.81
C ARG A 35 9.56 18.78 8.43
N LEU A 36 10.61 19.16 7.70
CA LEU A 36 11.58 18.22 7.12
C LEU A 36 12.32 17.34 8.15
N LEU A 37 12.51 17.83 9.37
CA LEU A 37 13.24 17.13 10.44
C LEU A 37 12.32 16.42 11.45
N CYS A 38 11.03 16.23 11.12
CA CYS A 38 10.14 15.49 12.00
C CYS A 38 10.46 13.98 11.99
N SER A 39 9.97 13.26 13.01
CA SER A 39 10.05 11.81 13.01
C SER A 39 9.33 11.24 11.79
N PRO A 40 9.85 10.16 11.15
CA PRO A 40 9.15 9.45 10.08
C PRO A 40 7.71 9.03 10.43
N LYS A 41 7.39 8.87 11.73
CA LYS A 41 6.05 8.52 12.21
C LYS A 41 5.07 9.70 12.21
N ASP A 42 5.56 10.93 12.23
CA ASP A 42 4.79 12.18 12.38
C ASP A 42 4.82 13.05 11.11
N VAL A 43 5.23 12.45 9.98
CA VAL A 43 5.25 13.11 8.68
C VAL A 43 3.83 13.46 8.25
N SER A 44 3.63 14.74 7.93
CA SER A 44 2.40 15.25 7.35
C SER A 44 2.74 16.09 6.12
N TYR A 45 1.94 15.95 5.06
CA TYR A 45 2.12 16.66 3.81
C TYR A 45 1.09 17.77 3.69
N THR A 46 1.57 18.99 3.42
CA THR A 46 0.72 20.12 3.05
C THR A 46 0.40 20.03 1.57
N ILE A 47 -0.89 19.95 1.24
CA ILE A 47 -1.36 19.90 -0.14
C ILE A 47 -1.09 21.24 -0.83
N LEU A 48 -0.58 21.18 -2.06
CA LEU A 48 -0.33 22.34 -2.91
C LEU A 48 -1.55 22.57 -3.80
N PRO A 49 -2.43 23.55 -3.48
CA PRO A 49 -3.71 23.67 -4.17
C PRO A 49 -3.57 24.10 -5.64
N SER A 50 -2.41 24.62 -6.04
CA SER A 50 -2.13 25.00 -7.42
C SER A 50 -1.86 23.81 -8.35
N MET A 51 -1.65 22.60 -7.82
CA MET A 51 -1.24 21.44 -8.63
C MET A 51 -2.42 20.69 -9.26
N ALA A 52 -3.54 20.59 -8.54
CA ALA A 52 -4.76 19.94 -9.01
C ALA A 52 -5.96 20.43 -8.18
N TYR A 53 -7.16 20.07 -8.63
CA TYR A 53 -8.36 20.22 -7.81
C TYR A 53 -8.52 18.97 -6.92
N PHE A 54 -8.66 19.19 -5.61
CA PHE A 54 -8.66 18.15 -4.59
C PHE A 54 -10.01 18.06 -3.90
N GLU A 55 -10.58 16.87 -3.94
CA GLU A 55 -11.81 16.50 -3.24
C GLU A 55 -11.56 15.30 -2.34
N PHE A 56 -12.42 15.16 -1.33
CA PHE A 56 -12.22 14.18 -0.26
C PHE A 56 -13.51 13.43 0.00
N VAL A 57 -13.46 12.11 -0.07
CA VAL A 57 -14.55 11.24 0.34
C VAL A 57 -14.31 10.89 1.81
N PRO A 58 -15.22 11.27 2.74
CA PRO A 58 -15.10 10.88 4.14
C PRO A 58 -15.05 9.36 4.27
N PHE A 59 -14.05 8.86 4.97
CA PHE A 59 -13.98 7.46 5.36
C PHE A 59 -14.78 7.33 6.66
N ASP A 60 -16.07 7.02 6.52
CA ASP A 60 -16.96 6.81 7.66
C ASP A 60 -16.62 5.46 8.31
N ASP A 61 -16.57 5.41 9.64
CA ASP A 61 -16.13 4.26 10.45
C ASP A 61 -17.09 3.03 10.36
N GLY A 62 -18.11 3.14 9.51
CA GLY A 62 -19.05 2.10 9.19
C GLY A 62 -18.68 1.43 7.87
N LEU A 63 -18.02 0.27 7.98
CA LEU A 63 -17.97 -0.89 7.09
C LEU A 63 -18.95 -0.90 5.89
N LYS A 64 -18.88 0.09 5.01
CA LYS A 64 -19.46 0.01 3.68
C LYS A 64 -18.30 -0.33 2.78
N SER A 65 -18.17 -1.62 2.53
CA SER A 65 -17.57 -2.13 1.31
C SER A 65 -18.24 -1.41 0.15
N VAL A 66 -17.70 -0.26 -0.23
CA VAL A 66 -17.96 0.33 -1.54
C VAL A 66 -17.31 -0.67 -2.49
N GLU A 67 -18.13 -1.60 -2.98
CA GLU A 67 -17.84 -2.39 -4.16
C GLU A 67 -17.30 -1.45 -5.23
N ASP A 68 -16.30 -1.90 -5.99
CA ASP A 68 -15.39 -1.12 -6.85
C ASP A 68 -16.05 -0.27 -7.96
N ASP A 69 -17.38 -0.12 -7.97
CA ASP A 69 -18.17 0.50 -9.03
C ASP A 69 -19.31 1.45 -8.55
N GLU A 70 -19.50 1.71 -7.26
CA GLU A 70 -20.50 2.72 -6.87
C GLU A 70 -19.95 4.14 -7.14
N VAL A 71 -20.51 4.80 -8.15
CA VAL A 71 -20.36 6.23 -8.42
C VAL A 71 -20.56 6.97 -7.10
N VAL A 72 -19.48 7.51 -6.53
CA VAL A 72 -19.58 8.35 -5.34
C VAL A 72 -20.47 9.52 -5.70
N GLU A 73 -21.65 9.59 -5.09
CA GLU A 73 -22.54 10.75 -5.24
C GLU A 73 -21.74 12.01 -4.90
N ASN A 74 -21.69 12.98 -5.82
CA ASN A 74 -20.97 14.25 -5.64
C ASN A 74 -21.34 14.95 -4.32
N ASP A 75 -22.56 14.73 -3.81
CA ASP A 75 -23.06 15.27 -2.55
C ASP A 75 -22.27 14.82 -1.31
N LYS A 76 -21.42 13.79 -1.41
CA LYS A 76 -20.56 13.30 -0.32
C LYS A 76 -19.13 13.83 -0.37
N LEU A 77 -18.76 14.53 -1.44
CA LEU A 77 -17.41 15.07 -1.60
C LEU A 77 -17.22 16.32 -0.74
N VAL A 78 -16.11 16.34 -0.03
CA VAL A 78 -15.69 17.47 0.81
C VAL A 78 -14.56 18.20 0.09
N SER A 79 -14.64 19.53 0.04
CA SER A 79 -13.58 20.35 -0.54
C SER A 79 -12.35 20.42 0.37
N LEU A 80 -11.18 20.76 -0.18
CA LEU A 80 -9.93 20.91 0.55
C LEU A 80 -10.02 21.82 1.80
N VAL A 81 -10.88 22.83 1.79
CA VAL A 81 -11.01 23.77 2.93
C VAL A 81 -11.96 23.30 4.02
N ASP A 82 -12.79 22.30 3.73
CA ASP A 82 -13.87 21.82 4.60
C ASP A 82 -13.54 20.51 5.33
N VAL A 83 -12.32 19.98 5.11
CA VAL A 83 -11.83 18.79 5.81
C VAL A 83 -11.69 19.06 7.32
N LYS A 84 -12.05 18.06 8.12
CA LYS A 84 -12.01 18.13 9.58
C LYS A 84 -10.78 17.42 10.14
N VAL A 85 -10.16 18.04 11.15
CA VAL A 85 -9.01 17.45 11.85
C VAL A 85 -9.44 16.16 12.56
N GLY A 86 -8.66 15.10 12.40
CA GLY A 86 -8.92 13.80 13.02
C GLY A 86 -9.85 12.89 12.23
N CYS A 87 -10.38 13.34 11.09
CA CYS A 87 -11.15 12.50 10.19
C CYS A 87 -10.25 11.85 9.12
N TYR A 88 -10.66 10.68 8.65
CA TYR A 88 -10.01 9.95 7.56
C TYR A 88 -10.75 10.23 6.26
N TYR A 89 -9.99 10.35 5.17
CA TYR A 89 -10.54 10.64 3.86
C TYR A 89 -9.81 9.84 2.79
N GLU A 90 -10.57 9.38 1.80
CA GLU A 90 -10.03 8.98 0.51
C GLU A 90 -9.92 10.23 -0.37
N PHE A 91 -8.76 10.45 -0.98
CA PHE A 91 -8.50 11.65 -1.76
C PHE A 91 -8.82 11.40 -3.24
N VAL A 92 -9.55 12.33 -3.85
CA VAL A 92 -9.93 12.32 -5.26
C VAL A 92 -9.26 13.51 -5.92
N VAL A 93 -8.64 13.26 -7.07
CA VAL A 93 -7.89 14.29 -7.81
C VAL A 93 -8.52 14.47 -9.16
N THR A 94 -8.87 15.72 -9.45
CA THR A 94 -9.24 16.14 -10.79
C THR A 94 -8.09 16.95 -11.38
N THR A 95 -7.36 16.32 -12.30
CA THR A 95 -6.22 16.92 -13.00
C THR A 95 -6.69 17.62 -14.26
N PHE A 96 -6.87 18.93 -14.18
CA PHE A 96 -6.89 19.84 -15.33
C PHE A 96 -6.29 21.16 -14.86
N VAL A 97 -5.27 21.65 -15.57
CA VAL A 97 -4.45 22.81 -15.15
C VAL A 97 -5.36 24.02 -14.91
N GLY A 98 -5.57 24.35 -13.64
CA GLY A 98 -6.41 25.45 -13.20
C GLY A 98 -5.88 26.02 -11.88
N ILE A 99 -5.82 27.34 -11.77
CA ILE A 99 -5.37 28.02 -10.56
C ILE A 99 -6.49 27.89 -9.51
N CYS A 100 -6.38 26.92 -8.61
CA CYS A 100 -7.28 26.86 -7.46
C CYS A 100 -6.76 27.78 -6.34
N ARG A 101 -7.51 28.85 -6.05
CA ARG A 101 -7.14 29.90 -5.07
C ARG A 101 -7.56 29.52 -3.65
N TYR A 102 -6.99 28.44 -3.12
CA TYR A 102 -7.19 28.08 -1.72
C TYR A 102 -6.11 28.73 -0.84
N ASN A 103 -6.53 29.64 0.05
CA ASN A 103 -5.64 30.33 1.00
C ASN A 103 -5.36 29.52 2.29
N ARG A 104 -6.02 28.37 2.45
CA ARG A 104 -5.82 27.45 3.57
C ARG A 104 -5.47 26.08 3.01
N ALA A 105 -4.27 25.61 3.32
CA ALA A 105 -3.78 24.30 2.91
C ALA A 105 -3.74 23.38 4.15
N PRO A 106 -4.66 22.41 4.28
CA PRO A 106 -4.60 21.42 5.35
C PRO A 106 -3.37 20.51 5.19
N GLN A 107 -3.00 19.88 6.29
CA GLN A 107 -1.94 18.88 6.35
C GLN A 107 -2.54 17.49 6.49
N PHE A 108 -2.08 16.54 5.67
CA PHE A 108 -2.53 15.16 5.72
C PHE A 108 -1.40 14.22 6.09
N LYS A 109 -1.71 13.25 6.94
CA LYS A 109 -0.85 12.10 7.21
C LYS A 109 -1.24 10.97 6.28
N PHE A 110 -0.27 10.41 5.56
CA PHE A 110 -0.51 9.24 4.73
C PHE A 110 -0.77 8.02 5.63
N ILE A 111 -1.86 7.30 5.38
CA ILE A 111 -2.25 6.09 6.12
C ILE A 111 -1.93 4.85 5.29
N CYS A 112 -2.65 4.67 4.17
CA CYS A 112 -2.46 3.53 3.29
C CYS A 112 -2.95 3.85 1.88
N ARG A 113 -2.59 2.96 0.94
CA ARG A 113 -3.23 2.90 -0.37
C ARG A 113 -4.23 1.74 -0.36
N ARG A 114 -5.45 2.00 -0.79
CA ARG A 114 -6.53 1.02 -0.84
C ARG A 114 -6.13 -0.19 -1.68
N ASN A 115 -6.62 -1.37 -1.27
CA ASN A 115 -6.43 -2.66 -1.94
C ASN A 115 -4.97 -3.14 -2.10
N VAL A 116 -4.00 -2.58 -1.38
CA VAL A 116 -2.61 -3.07 -1.38
C VAL A 116 -2.36 -3.95 -0.16
N ILE A 117 -2.02 -5.22 -0.39
CA ILE A 117 -1.70 -6.18 0.68
C ILE A 117 -0.20 -6.43 0.83
N LEU A 118 0.54 -6.43 -0.28
CA LEU A 118 1.99 -6.67 -0.31
C LEU A 118 2.65 -5.59 -1.18
N SER A 119 3.77 -5.07 -0.70
CA SER A 119 4.58 -4.07 -1.39
C SER A 119 6.00 -4.06 -0.80
N ILE A 120 7.02 -4.28 -1.63
CA ILE A 120 8.43 -4.19 -1.22
C ILE A 120 8.98 -2.82 -1.61
N ASP A 121 8.80 -2.45 -2.87
CA ASP A 121 9.32 -1.19 -3.42
C ASP A 121 8.19 -0.40 -4.10
N SER A 122 8.19 -0.36 -5.42
CA SER A 122 7.18 0.33 -6.23
C SER A 122 5.97 -0.54 -6.55
N ASP A 123 6.14 -1.86 -6.38
CA ASP A 123 5.18 -2.89 -6.64
C ASP A 123 4.04 -2.89 -5.62
N LYS A 124 2.85 -3.20 -6.11
CA LYS A 124 1.59 -3.13 -5.34
C LYS A 124 0.77 -4.33 -5.74
N THR A 125 0.79 -5.37 -4.91
CA THR A 125 -0.01 -6.57 -5.14
C THR A 125 -1.32 -6.45 -4.36
N ASN A 126 -2.44 -6.64 -5.07
CA ASN A 126 -3.76 -6.68 -4.47
C ASN A 126 -4.14 -8.13 -4.07
N LYS A 127 -5.31 -8.28 -3.45
CA LYS A 127 -5.78 -9.59 -2.98
C LYS A 127 -6.10 -10.52 -4.15
N GLU A 128 -6.61 -9.97 -5.24
CA GLU A 128 -7.05 -10.68 -6.44
C GLU A 128 -5.86 -11.29 -7.19
N ASP A 129 -4.78 -10.53 -7.33
CA ASP A 129 -3.50 -10.91 -7.95
C ASP A 129 -2.82 -12.01 -7.15
N LEU A 130 -2.80 -11.86 -5.81
CA LEU A 130 -2.28 -12.90 -4.93
C LEU A 130 -3.13 -14.17 -5.03
N HIS A 131 -4.45 -14.05 -4.98
CA HIS A 131 -5.36 -15.20 -5.09
C HIS A 131 -5.25 -15.91 -6.45
N SER A 132 -5.15 -15.15 -7.54
CA SER A 132 -4.92 -15.66 -8.89
C SER A 132 -3.60 -16.44 -8.98
N SER A 133 -2.54 -15.90 -8.37
CA SER A 133 -1.21 -16.54 -8.34
C SER A 133 -1.24 -17.85 -7.56
N VAL A 134 -1.84 -17.85 -6.37
CA VAL A 134 -2.02 -19.07 -5.55
C VAL A 134 -2.91 -20.09 -6.25
N SER A 135 -3.97 -19.65 -6.94
CA SER A 135 -4.86 -20.53 -7.70
C SER A 135 -4.15 -21.25 -8.84
N ARG A 136 -3.20 -20.59 -9.51
CA ARG A 136 -2.35 -21.23 -10.53
C ARG A 136 -1.42 -22.27 -9.90
N ALA A 137 -0.80 -21.95 -8.77
CA ALA A 137 0.08 -22.89 -8.09
C ALA A 137 -0.68 -24.09 -7.51
N LYS A 138 -1.90 -23.89 -7.04
CA LYS A 138 -2.79 -24.96 -6.57
C LYS A 138 -3.01 -26.03 -7.64
N LYS A 139 -3.19 -25.65 -8.91
CA LYS A 139 -3.31 -26.62 -10.03
C LYS A 139 -2.07 -27.48 -10.19
N ILE A 140 -0.88 -26.93 -9.96
CA ILE A 140 0.39 -27.67 -10.03
C ILE A 140 0.49 -28.66 -8.86
N LEU A 141 0.06 -28.25 -7.66
CA LEU A 141 0.01 -29.11 -6.47
C LEU A 141 -0.98 -30.27 -6.63
N GLU A 142 -2.15 -30.01 -7.19
CA GLU A 142 -3.19 -31.02 -7.43
C GLU A 142 -2.69 -32.10 -8.39
N ASN A 143 -1.93 -31.74 -9.44
CA ASN A 143 -1.28 -32.69 -10.34
C ASN A 143 -0.26 -33.60 -9.62
N GLN A 144 0.23 -33.19 -8.45
CA GLN A 144 1.17 -33.94 -7.63
C GLN A 144 0.49 -34.66 -6.44
N ASN A 145 -0.84 -34.77 -6.42
CA ASN A 145 -1.62 -35.35 -5.30
C ASN A 145 -1.45 -34.62 -3.96
N HIS A 146 -1.31 -33.29 -4.01
CA HIS A 146 -1.28 -32.43 -2.83
C HIS A 146 -2.46 -31.46 -2.86
N LEU A 147 -3.09 -31.24 -1.70
CA LEU A 147 -4.19 -30.30 -1.52
C LEU A 147 -3.71 -29.10 -0.71
N LEU A 148 -3.86 -27.90 -1.25
CA LEU A 148 -3.67 -26.64 -0.50
C LEU A 148 -4.92 -26.35 0.33
N LEU A 149 -4.78 -26.32 1.65
CA LEU A 149 -5.86 -26.03 2.61
C LEU A 149 -6.01 -24.51 2.80
N GLU A 150 -4.95 -23.86 3.26
CA GLU A 150 -4.94 -22.45 3.60
C GLU A 150 -3.60 -21.82 3.23
N TYR A 151 -3.61 -20.50 3.01
CA TYR A 151 -2.41 -19.74 2.75
C TYR A 151 -2.44 -18.38 3.44
N SER A 152 -1.26 -17.91 3.81
CA SER A 152 -1.03 -16.55 4.29
C SER A 152 0.23 -15.98 3.62
N SER A 153 0.38 -14.67 3.66
CA SER A 153 1.47 -13.95 2.99
C SER A 153 2.04 -12.86 3.87
N CYS A 154 3.36 -12.64 3.81
CA CYS A 154 4.01 -11.47 4.39
C CYS A 154 5.12 -10.93 3.48
N THR A 155 5.50 -9.68 3.73
CA THR A 155 6.69 -9.08 3.13
C THR A 155 7.87 -9.27 4.08
N ASP A 156 8.94 -9.91 3.60
CA ASP A 156 10.19 -9.99 4.33
C ASP A 156 11.16 -8.91 3.82
N THR A 157 11.65 -8.11 4.76
CA THR A 157 12.63 -7.02 4.53
C THR A 157 13.93 -7.25 5.29
N SER A 158 14.14 -8.46 5.84
CA SER A 158 15.37 -8.83 6.54
C SER A 158 16.58 -8.93 5.59
N THR A 159 16.34 -9.33 4.34
CA THR A 159 17.34 -9.37 3.26
C THR A 159 17.11 -8.22 2.26
N VAL A 160 18.18 -7.83 1.57
CA VAL A 160 18.13 -6.81 0.52
C VAL A 160 18.56 -7.46 -0.81
N PRO A 161 17.69 -7.52 -1.83
CA PRO A 161 16.32 -6.99 -1.86
C PRO A 161 15.33 -7.79 -1.00
N GLY A 162 14.32 -7.10 -0.47
CA GLY A 162 13.20 -7.75 0.22
C GLY A 162 12.40 -8.64 -0.74
N HIS A 163 11.65 -9.59 -0.20
CA HIS A 163 10.92 -10.57 -1.00
C HIS A 163 9.58 -10.96 -0.35
N TYR A 164 8.70 -11.55 -1.16
CA TYR A 164 7.40 -12.04 -0.70
C TYR A 164 7.53 -13.46 -0.16
N VAL A 165 6.95 -13.70 1.01
CA VAL A 165 6.91 -15.00 1.66
C VAL A 165 5.48 -15.47 1.74
N LEU A 166 5.24 -16.69 1.24
CA LEU A 166 3.94 -17.35 1.28
C LEU A 166 4.02 -18.56 2.21
N PHE A 167 3.12 -18.60 3.19
CA PHE A 167 2.94 -19.73 4.11
C PHE A 167 1.77 -20.56 3.63
N TRP A 168 2.02 -21.83 3.28
CA TRP A 168 1.01 -22.73 2.75
C TRP A 168 0.81 -23.94 3.67
N GLU A 169 -0.44 -24.22 4.01
CA GLU A 169 -0.82 -25.47 4.66
C GLU A 169 -1.21 -26.50 3.59
N ILE A 170 -0.42 -27.56 3.45
CA ILE A 170 -0.58 -28.56 2.39
C ILE A 170 -0.85 -29.92 3.02
N LYS A 171 -1.88 -30.62 2.50
CA LYS A 171 -2.21 -31.99 2.87
C LYS A 171 -1.93 -32.94 1.72
N SER A 172 -1.15 -33.98 1.96
CA SER A 172 -0.92 -35.05 0.99
C SER A 172 -2.12 -35.99 0.95
N THR A 173 -2.62 -36.31 -0.25
CA THR A 173 -3.76 -37.24 -0.43
C THR A 173 -3.31 -38.68 -0.66
N SER A 174 -2.02 -38.90 -0.89
CA SER A 174 -1.40 -40.22 -0.95
C SER A 174 -0.36 -40.31 0.17
N GLY A 175 -0.06 -41.50 0.71
CA GLY A 175 0.94 -41.69 1.79
C GLY A 175 2.38 -41.29 1.45
N CYS A 176 2.61 -40.52 0.38
CA CYS A 176 3.89 -39.92 0.04
C CYS A 176 4.15 -38.69 0.93
N PRO A 177 5.32 -38.63 1.61
CA PRO A 177 5.75 -37.43 2.31
C PRO A 177 5.95 -36.28 1.30
N ALA A 178 5.62 -35.06 1.74
CA ALA A 178 5.67 -33.86 0.90
C ALA A 178 7.04 -33.73 0.19
N PRO A 179 7.07 -33.45 -1.13
CA PRO A 179 8.32 -33.35 -1.86
C PRO A 179 9.12 -32.14 -1.36
N ARG A 180 10.37 -32.39 -0.96
CA ARG A 180 11.38 -31.37 -0.60
C ARG A 180 11.58 -30.29 -1.69
N GLN A 181 11.08 -30.53 -2.91
CA GLN A 181 11.16 -29.63 -4.06
C GLN A 181 10.24 -28.39 -3.95
N LEU A 182 9.17 -28.43 -3.15
CA LEU A 182 8.29 -27.26 -2.98
C LEU A 182 8.97 -26.09 -2.27
N LEU A 183 10.05 -26.34 -1.52
CA LEU A 183 10.88 -25.29 -0.91
C LEU A 183 11.78 -24.56 -1.92
N HIS A 184 11.95 -25.08 -3.14
CA HIS A 184 12.89 -24.54 -4.12
C HIS A 184 12.25 -23.65 -5.20
N CYS A 185 10.92 -23.59 -5.28
CA CYS A 185 10.22 -22.87 -6.36
C CYS A 185 10.12 -21.35 -6.17
N CYS A 186 10.50 -20.81 -5.01
CA CYS A 186 10.52 -19.35 -4.77
C CYS A 186 11.85 -18.67 -5.16
N GLY A 187 12.83 -19.42 -5.69
CA GLY A 187 14.17 -18.90 -6.02
C GLY A 187 14.43 -18.63 -7.51
N GLY A 188 13.40 -18.52 -8.35
CA GLY A 188 13.57 -18.53 -9.81
C GLY A 188 12.83 -17.43 -10.56
N VAL A 189 13.20 -16.16 -10.34
CA VAL A 189 13.13 -15.12 -11.38
C VAL A 189 14.38 -14.23 -11.22
N THR A 190 15.46 -14.63 -11.88
CA THR A 190 16.57 -13.76 -12.27
C THR A 190 16.37 -13.30 -13.70
#